data_AF-A0A2H0P8X4-F1
#
_entry.id   AF-A0A2H0P8X4-F1
#
_cell.length_a   1.000
_cell.length_b   1.000
_cell.length_c   1.000
_cell.angle_alpha   90.00
_cell.angle_beta   90.00
_cell.angle_gamma   90.00
#
_symmetry.space_group_name_H-M   'P 1'
#
loop_
_entity.id
_entity.type
_entity.pdbx_description
1 polymer ?
#
loop_
_entity_poly.entity_id
_entity_poly.type
_entity_poly.pdbx_seq_one_letter_code
_entity_poly.pdbx_strand_id
1 'polypeptide(L)'
;MRYLRPLCLLLTVALLASCGLVYTDIKVPRGYRTSAPSEVKSAPDDPLVTGKACNRSAIFLFAWGDASYATAVKNALGEREGILYDVRADVKVDAYLLGIYAKWCTVVTGRLAKL
;
A
#
# COMPACT_ATOMS: atom_id res chain seq x y z
N MET A 1 -23.64 35.67 21.81
CA MET A 1 -22.17 35.48 21.94
C MET A 1 -21.75 34.17 22.61
N ARG A 2 -22.59 33.47 23.40
CA ARG A 2 -22.21 32.23 24.12
C ARG A 2 -21.94 31.00 23.21
N TYR A 3 -22.59 30.90 22.05
CA TYR A 3 -22.40 29.80 21.08
C TYR A 3 -21.23 30.00 20.10
N LEU A 4 -20.63 31.19 20.05
CA LEU A 4 -19.52 31.49 19.15
C LEU A 4 -18.21 30.80 19.60
N ARG A 5 -18.06 30.58 20.92
CA ARG A 5 -16.92 29.90 21.53
C ARG A 5 -16.82 28.40 21.19
N PRO A 6 -17.86 27.56 21.36
CA PRO A 6 -17.76 26.14 20.99
C PRO A 6 -17.61 25.94 19.48
N LEU A 7 -18.22 26.80 18.66
CA LEU A 7 -18.11 26.73 17.20
C LEU A 7 -16.68 27.02 16.73
N CYS A 8 -16.03 28.05 17.27
CA CYS A 8 -14.62 28.33 16.99
C CYS A 8 -13.70 27.19 17.43
N LEU A 9 -13.97 26.56 18.58
CA LEU A 9 -13.16 25.46 19.09
C LEU A 9 -13.23 24.22 18.16
N LEU A 10 -14.44 23.89 17.69
CA LEU A 10 -14.66 22.80 16.73
C LEU A 10 -13.99 23.07 15.39
N LEU A 11 -14.05 24.31 14.90
CA LEU A 11 -13.37 24.72 13.67
C LEU A 11 -11.84 24.63 13.81
N THR A 12 -11.26 25.02 14.94
CA THR A 12 -9.81 24.88 15.17
C THR A 12 -9.37 23.41 15.29
N VAL A 13 -10.16 22.55 15.91
CA VAL A 13 -9.88 21.10 15.96
C VAL A 13 -9.97 20.50 14.56
N ALA A 14 -10.97 20.87 13.77
CA ALA A 14 -11.09 20.44 12.38
C ALA A 14 -9.91 20.93 11.51
N LEU A 15 -9.45 22.16 11.71
CA LEU A 15 -8.27 22.71 11.00
C LEU A 15 -6.96 22.02 11.43
N LEU A 16 -6.76 21.75 12.72
CA LEU A 16 -5.57 21.04 13.20
C LEU A 16 -5.56 19.58 12.75
N ALA A 17 -6.73 18.95 12.70
CA ALA A 17 -6.91 17.61 12.16
C ALA A 17 -6.69 17.54 10.64
N SER A 18 -6.85 18.65 9.91
CA SER A 18 -6.56 18.72 8.47
C SER A 18 -5.07 18.63 8.12
N CYS A 19 -4.18 18.87 9.09
CA CYS A 19 -2.73 18.79 8.91
C CYS A 19 -2.10 17.51 9.51
N GLY A 20 -2.87 16.64 10.17
CA GLY A 20 -2.30 15.48 10.85
C GLY A 20 -3.28 14.33 10.99
N LEU A 21 -2.86 13.16 10.51
CA LEU A 21 -3.49 11.90 10.89
C LEU A 21 -3.44 11.79 12.42
N VAL A 22 -4.60 11.66 13.07
CA VAL A 22 -4.71 11.41 14.51
C VAL A 22 -4.01 10.09 14.86
N TYR A 23 -4.04 9.13 13.93
CA TYR A 23 -3.31 7.88 14.04
C TYR A 23 -2.82 7.44 12.65
N THR A 24 -1.56 7.05 12.58
CA THR A 24 -0.97 6.48 11.38
C THR A 24 -0.03 5.33 11.74
N ASP A 25 -0.38 4.14 11.28
CA ASP A 25 0.49 2.95 11.32
C ASP A 25 0.43 2.26 9.96
N ILE A 26 1.24 2.76 9.04
CA ILE A 26 1.28 2.28 7.66
C ILE A 26 2.70 1.94 7.25
N LYS A 27 2.85 0.97 6.35
CA LYS A 27 4.09 0.78 5.58
C LYS A 27 3.87 1.17 4.14
N VAL A 28 4.73 2.04 3.63
CA VAL A 28 4.65 2.56 2.26
C VAL A 28 5.73 1.94 1.38
N PRO A 29 5.43 1.63 0.11
CA PRO A 29 6.44 1.16 -0.84
C PRO A 29 7.45 2.29 -1.10
N ARG A 30 8.75 1.97 -1.11
CA ARG A 30 9.83 2.91 -1.47
C ARG A 30 10.53 2.42 -2.74
N GLY A 31 11.77 1.99 -2.63
CA GLY A 31 12.47 1.31 -3.73
C GLY A 31 12.23 -0.19 -3.66
N TYR A 32 12.06 -0.81 -4.83
CA TYR A 32 12.11 -2.26 -4.99
C TYR A 32 13.21 -2.60 -5.99
N ARG A 33 14.06 -3.56 -5.64
CA ARG A 33 15.05 -4.12 -6.55
C ARG A 33 14.60 -5.52 -6.94
N THR A 34 14.49 -5.76 -8.24
CA THR A 34 14.15 -7.08 -8.79
C THR A 34 15.39 -7.70 -9.39
N SER A 35 15.49 -9.02 -9.33
CA SER A 35 16.54 -9.77 -10.01
C SER A 35 16.30 -9.78 -11.52
N ALA A 36 17.38 -9.76 -12.30
CA ALA A 36 17.31 -10.01 -13.73
C ALA A 36 17.13 -11.52 -13.99
N PRO A 37 16.55 -11.94 -15.14
CA PRO A 37 16.42 -13.35 -15.50
C PRO A 37 17.76 -14.11 -15.46
N SER A 38 18.87 -13.46 -15.79
CA SER A 38 20.22 -14.03 -15.75
C SER A 38 20.78 -14.27 -14.33
N GLU A 39 20.17 -13.66 -13.31
CA GLU A 39 20.59 -13.78 -11.91
C GLU A 39 19.84 -14.89 -11.16
N VAL A 40 18.85 -15.50 -11.80
CA VAL A 40 18.01 -16.57 -11.24
C VAL A 40 17.96 -17.75 -12.20
N LYS A 41 17.49 -18.91 -11.72
CA LYS A 41 17.22 -20.08 -12.58
C LYS A 41 15.92 -19.87 -13.38
N SER A 42 15.89 -18.83 -14.23
CA SER A 42 14.70 -18.52 -15.02
C SER A 42 14.40 -19.62 -16.02
N ALA A 43 13.15 -20.04 -16.10
CA ALA A 43 12.66 -20.96 -17.11
C ALA A 43 11.60 -20.27 -18.01
N PRO A 44 11.50 -20.64 -19.30
CA PRO A 44 10.51 -20.03 -20.20
C PRO A 44 9.05 -20.22 -19.74
N ASP A 45 8.78 -21.31 -19.01
CA ASP A 45 7.47 -21.69 -18.46
C ASP A 45 7.22 -21.17 -17.04
N ASP A 46 8.11 -20.33 -16.49
CA ASP A 46 7.90 -19.71 -15.18
C ASP A 46 6.58 -18.93 -15.15
N PRO A 47 5.68 -19.22 -14.20
CA PRO A 47 4.37 -18.61 -14.17
C PRO A 47 4.46 -17.13 -13.78
N LEU A 48 3.62 -16.31 -14.42
CA LEU A 48 3.41 -14.93 -14.00
C LEU A 48 2.52 -14.93 -12.75
N VAL A 49 3.00 -14.32 -11.68
CA VAL A 49 2.27 -14.22 -10.41
C VAL A 49 2.08 -12.78 -10.02
N THR A 50 0.94 -12.48 -9.40
CA THR A 50 0.60 -11.14 -8.94
C THR A 50 0.23 -11.17 -7.47
N GLY A 51 0.74 -10.20 -6.73
CA GLY A 51 0.40 -10.00 -5.33
C GLY A 51 0.09 -8.54 -5.05
N LYS A 52 -0.68 -8.32 -3.99
CA LYS A 52 -1.17 -6.99 -3.63
C LYS A 52 -1.12 -6.80 -2.12
N ALA A 53 -0.69 -5.63 -1.68
CA ALA A 53 -0.68 -5.22 -0.28
C ALA A 53 -1.22 -3.81 -0.16
N CYS A 54 -1.99 -3.51 0.91
CA CYS A 54 -2.77 -2.28 1.00
C CYS A 54 -2.66 -1.60 2.36
N ASN A 55 -2.54 -0.28 2.30
CA ASN A 55 -2.91 0.64 3.36
C ASN A 55 -4.35 1.10 3.13
N ARG A 56 -5.03 1.50 4.20
CA ARG A 56 -6.33 2.12 4.12
C ARG A 56 -6.40 3.31 5.06
N SER A 57 -7.26 4.26 4.73
CA SER A 57 -7.53 5.40 5.58
C SER A 57 -9.01 5.65 5.72
N ALA A 58 -9.40 6.26 6.85
CA ALA A 58 -10.76 6.63 7.16
C ALA A 58 -10.84 8.07 7.69
N ILE A 59 -11.81 8.80 7.17
CA ILE A 59 -12.20 10.18 7.53
C ILE A 59 -11.01 11.14 7.44
N PHE A 60 -9.98 10.82 6.64
CA PHE A 60 -8.72 11.56 6.55
C PHE A 60 -7.93 11.67 7.88
N LEU A 61 -8.32 10.95 8.93
CA LEU A 61 -7.70 11.06 10.26
C LEU A 61 -7.00 9.77 10.72
N PHE A 62 -7.43 8.62 10.24
CA PHE A 62 -6.90 7.33 10.64
C PHE A 62 -6.33 6.63 9.42
N ALA A 63 -5.08 6.19 9.47
CA ALA A 63 -4.46 5.38 8.43
C ALA A 63 -3.82 4.13 9.04
N TRP A 64 -4.07 2.97 8.42
CA TRP A 64 -3.50 1.71 8.88
C TRP A 64 -3.29 0.70 7.75
N GLY A 65 -2.32 -0.20 7.95
CA GLY A 65 -2.10 -1.35 7.08
C GLY A 65 -0.65 -1.48 6.62
N ASP A 66 -0.44 -2.33 5.62
CA ASP A 66 0.87 -2.58 5.06
C ASP A 66 0.74 -2.67 3.54
N ALA A 67 1.21 -1.64 2.83
CA ALA A 67 1.36 -1.61 1.38
C ALA A 67 2.82 -1.80 0.95
N SER A 68 3.67 -2.39 1.80
CA SER A 68 5.07 -2.60 1.44
C SER A 68 5.21 -3.61 0.30
N TYR A 69 6.31 -3.49 -0.44
CA TYR A 69 6.70 -4.49 -1.43
C TYR A 69 6.91 -5.86 -0.80
N ALA A 70 7.46 -5.94 0.41
CA ALA A 70 7.67 -7.21 1.10
C ALA A 70 6.35 -7.97 1.27
N THR A 71 5.29 -7.28 1.71
CA THR A 71 3.96 -7.89 1.87
C THR A 71 3.32 -8.20 0.52
N ALA A 72 3.48 -7.33 -0.49
CA ALA A 72 2.93 -7.57 -1.82
C ALA A 72 3.59 -8.79 -2.50
N VAL A 73 4.92 -8.92 -2.38
CA VAL A 73 5.70 -10.06 -2.88
C VAL A 73 5.35 -11.34 -2.12
N LYS A 74 5.25 -11.28 -0.78
CA LYS A 74 4.78 -12.41 0.02
C LYS A 74 3.40 -12.89 -0.43
N ASN A 75 2.48 -11.97 -0.70
CA ASN A 75 1.15 -12.30 -1.20
C ASN A 75 1.17 -12.85 -2.63
N ALA A 76 2.12 -12.43 -3.46
CA ALA A 76 2.31 -12.99 -4.80
C ALA A 76 2.85 -14.42 -4.75
N LEU A 77 3.82 -14.69 -3.86
CA LEU A 77 4.41 -16.01 -3.66
C LEU A 77 3.40 -16.98 -3.04
N GLY A 78 2.61 -16.51 -2.08
CA GLY A 78 1.72 -17.36 -1.29
C GLY A 78 2.54 -18.32 -0.43
N GLU A 79 2.28 -19.62 -0.56
CA GLU A 79 3.03 -20.68 0.11
C GLU A 79 4.19 -21.24 -0.74
N ARG A 80 4.38 -20.71 -1.96
CA ARG A 80 5.41 -21.20 -2.89
C ARG A 80 6.79 -20.69 -2.50
N GLU A 81 7.75 -21.60 -2.50
CA GLU A 81 9.17 -21.24 -2.42
C GLU A 81 9.68 -20.82 -3.80
N GLY A 82 10.30 -19.64 -3.88
CA GLY A 82 10.79 -19.10 -5.14
C GLY A 82 11.15 -17.62 -5.05
N ILE A 83 11.71 -17.11 -6.15
CA ILE A 83 12.12 -15.72 -6.27
C ILE A 83 11.36 -15.08 -7.43
N LEU A 84 10.82 -13.88 -7.19
CA LEU A 84 10.24 -13.08 -8.27
C LEU A 84 11.33 -12.31 -9.01
N TYR A 85 11.34 -12.45 -10.32
CA TYR A 85 12.22 -11.71 -11.22
C TYR A 85 11.41 -10.99 -12.30
N ASP A 86 12.02 -9.99 -12.93
CA ASP A 86 11.36 -9.10 -13.90
C ASP A 86 10.06 -8.49 -13.34
N VAL A 87 10.13 -8.04 -12.07
CA VAL A 87 8.96 -7.55 -11.34
C VAL A 87 8.58 -6.15 -11.80
N ARG A 88 7.30 -6.00 -12.15
CA ARG A 88 6.62 -4.73 -12.37
C ARG A 88 5.85 -4.35 -11.11
N ALA A 89 5.98 -3.10 -10.72
CA ALA A 89 5.32 -2.54 -9.56
C ALA A 89 4.36 -1.44 -10.00
N ASP A 90 3.11 -1.55 -9.59
CA ASP A 90 2.07 -0.57 -9.81
C ASP A 90 1.42 -0.15 -8.49
N VAL A 91 0.75 0.99 -8.52
CA VAL A 91 -0.01 1.50 -7.39
C VAL A 91 -1.46 1.67 -7.82
N LYS A 92 -2.37 1.01 -7.09
CA LYS A 92 -3.82 1.17 -7.26
C LYS A 92 -4.39 1.95 -6.09
N VAL A 93 -5.13 3.01 -6.41
CA VAL A 93 -5.81 3.86 -5.43
C VAL A 93 -7.30 3.76 -5.66
N ASP A 94 -8.03 3.31 -4.65
CA ASP A 94 -9.49 3.30 -4.65
C ASP A 94 -9.97 4.30 -3.60
N ALA A 95 -10.68 5.36 -4.02
CA ALA A 95 -11.24 6.37 -3.13
C ALA A 95 -12.77 6.30 -3.15
N TYR A 96 -13.37 6.19 -1.97
CA TYR A 96 -14.80 6.04 -1.76
C TYR A 96 -15.35 7.25 -1.01
N LEU A 97 -16.57 7.66 -1.34
CA LEU A 97 -17.27 8.77 -0.68
C LEU A 97 -16.39 10.02 -0.57
N LEU A 98 -15.92 10.52 -1.73
CA LEU A 98 -15.04 11.70 -1.81
C LEU A 98 -13.73 11.55 -1.01
N GLY A 99 -13.26 10.32 -0.76
CA GLY A 99 -12.02 10.04 -0.04
C GLY A 99 -12.18 9.83 1.46
N ILE A 100 -13.42 9.89 2.00
CA ILE A 100 -13.69 9.53 3.41
C ILE A 100 -13.16 8.14 3.71
N TYR A 101 -13.21 7.21 2.75
CA TYR A 101 -12.50 5.97 2.87
C TYR A 101 -11.64 5.78 1.62
N ALA A 102 -10.34 5.56 1.82
CA ALA A 102 -9.42 5.33 0.70
C ALA A 102 -8.58 4.08 0.96
N LYS A 103 -8.35 3.29 -0.09
CA LYS A 103 -7.42 2.17 -0.12
C LYS A 103 -6.28 2.51 -1.06
N TRP A 104 -5.06 2.34 -0.58
CA TRP A 104 -3.85 2.56 -1.33
C TRP A 104 -3.04 1.27 -1.36
N CYS A 105 -2.88 0.70 -2.55
CA CYS A 105 -2.38 -0.65 -2.69
C CYS A 105 -1.21 -0.73 -3.66
N THR A 106 -0.14 -1.37 -3.21
CA THR A 106 0.99 -1.77 -4.05
C THR A 106 0.64 -3.10 -4.70
N VAL A 107 0.76 -3.16 -6.01
CA VAL A 107 0.58 -4.37 -6.82
C VAL A 107 1.93 -4.72 -7.41
N VAL A 108 2.36 -5.96 -7.20
CA VAL A 108 3.58 -6.49 -7.81
C VAL A 108 3.22 -7.65 -8.71
N THR A 109 3.74 -7.63 -9.92
CA THR A 109 3.55 -8.70 -10.91
C THR A 109 4.91 -9.08 -11.45
N GLY A 110 5.26 -10.35 -11.41
CA GLY A 110 6.56 -10.84 -11.89
C GLY A 110 6.52 -12.31 -12.23
N ARG A 111 7.61 -12.82 -12.80
CA ARG A 111 7.78 -14.26 -13.05
C ARG A 111 8.34 -14.93 -11.81
N LEU A 112 7.85 -16.14 -11.52
CA LEU A 112 8.29 -16.93 -10.37
C LEU A 112 9.35 -17.95 -10.82
N ALA A 113 10.61 -17.69 -10.49
CA ALA A 113 11.66 -18.69 -10.62
C ALA A 113 11.62 -19.66 -9.43
N LYS A 114 11.78 -20.96 -9.71
CA LYS A 114 12.01 -21.98 -8.68
C LYS A 114 13.44 -21.85 -8.13
N LEU A 115 13.61 -22.11 -6.83
CA LEU A 115 14.92 -22.10 -6.17
C LEU A 115 15.82 -23.26 -6.63
#